data_AF-A0A969B473-F1
#
_entry.id   AF-A0A969B473-F1
#
_cell.length_a   1.000
_cell.length_b   1.000
_cell.length_c   1.000
_cell.angle_alpha   90.00
_cell.angle_beta   90.00
_cell.angle_gamma   90.00
#
_symmetry.space_group_name_H-M   'P 1'
#
loop_
_entity.id
_entity.type
_entity.pdbx_description
1 polymer ?
#
loop_
_entity_poly.entity_id
_entity_poly.type
_entity_poly.pdbx_seq_one_letter_code
_entity_poly.pdbx_strand_id
1 'polypeptide(L)'
;MPRPNSTKPPSKTTTQPLASPPTDPAALLYPFAPLLPGIVRNRYKRFFADIELASGETVVAHCPNTGPMTGLYEPGRRVMVSQNDDPKRKLKYTWELVECNDNGAPVWVGANTALPNRVMRWVLENKLIPELGDYRDIQSEVKYGTDGKSRVDFVVQGPDRPIYIEVKNTTWVEGSLALFPDTVTTRGQKHIRELQALLPGCRAVMVYFINRGDCDRFSPGDQRDPKYGELLRAAVQAGLDVLPCSFDVSPAGLRYRGLAELVL
;
A
#
# COMPACT_ATOMS: atom_id res chain seq x y z
N MET A 1 -30.00 51.31 -20.89
CA MET A 1 -29.95 51.19 -19.41
C MET A 1 -29.27 49.86 -19.05
N PRO A 2 -28.13 49.87 -18.36
CA PRO A 2 -27.39 48.66 -17.96
C PRO A 2 -28.01 48.00 -16.73
N ARG A 3 -28.01 46.66 -16.67
CA ARG A 3 -28.54 45.86 -15.55
C ARG A 3 -27.56 45.88 -14.37
N PRO A 4 -28.03 45.91 -13.10
CA PRO A 4 -27.16 45.88 -11.94
C PRO A 4 -26.59 44.47 -11.70
N ASN A 5 -25.30 44.42 -11.37
CA ASN A 5 -24.52 43.24 -11.01
C ASN A 5 -24.91 42.79 -9.59
N SER A 6 -25.42 41.57 -9.41
CA SER A 6 -25.66 41.02 -8.07
C SER A 6 -24.41 40.32 -7.56
N THR A 7 -23.70 40.94 -6.61
CA THR A 7 -22.63 40.30 -5.84
C THR A 7 -23.24 39.38 -4.78
N LYS A 8 -22.99 38.08 -4.90
CA LYS A 8 -23.31 37.07 -3.87
C LYS A 8 -22.19 37.08 -2.82
N PRO A 9 -22.48 37.09 -1.50
CA PRO A 9 -21.43 37.03 -0.49
C PRO A 9 -20.80 35.63 -0.43
N PRO A 10 -19.51 35.50 -0.07
CA PRO A 10 -18.82 34.22 0.01
C PRO A 10 -19.40 33.37 1.15
N SER A 11 -19.65 32.09 0.85
CA SER A 11 -20.11 31.09 1.81
C SER A 11 -19.04 30.86 2.87
N LYS A 12 -19.41 31.05 4.14
CA LYS A 12 -18.59 30.63 5.29
C LYS A 12 -18.56 29.10 5.32
N THR A 13 -17.46 28.50 4.89
CA THR A 13 -17.20 27.08 5.08
C THR A 13 -16.89 26.86 6.56
N THR A 14 -17.83 26.26 7.29
CA THR A 14 -17.64 25.87 8.68
C THR A 14 -16.70 24.68 8.73
N THR A 15 -15.44 24.92 9.11
CA THR A 15 -14.48 23.86 9.42
C THR A 15 -14.95 23.16 10.70
N GLN A 16 -15.43 21.93 10.58
CA GLN A 16 -15.67 21.09 11.75
C GLN A 16 -14.33 20.75 12.41
N PRO A 17 -14.24 20.75 13.75
CA PRO A 17 -13.00 20.37 14.43
C PRO A 17 -12.69 18.90 14.16
N LEU A 18 -11.41 18.61 13.88
CA LEU A 18 -10.89 17.23 13.80
C LEU A 18 -11.24 16.51 15.10
N ALA A 19 -11.87 15.35 14.99
CA ALA A 19 -12.11 14.47 16.12
C ALA A 19 -10.78 14.17 16.84
N SER A 20 -10.82 14.11 18.17
CA SER A 20 -9.67 13.69 18.98
C SER A 20 -9.17 12.32 18.49
N PRO A 21 -7.85 12.08 18.45
CA PRO A 21 -7.32 10.79 18.02
C PRO A 21 -7.86 9.69 18.95
N PRO A 22 -8.21 8.52 18.40
CA PRO A 22 -8.78 7.43 19.17
C PRO A 22 -7.80 6.93 20.23
N THR A 23 -8.37 6.50 21.36
CA THR A 23 -7.70 6.09 22.60
C THR A 23 -6.90 4.79 22.50
N ASP A 24 -6.96 4.09 21.35
CA ASP A 24 -6.04 3.01 20.98
C ASP A 24 -5.85 2.99 19.44
N PRO A 25 -4.68 3.38 18.91
CA PRO A 25 -4.34 3.33 17.48
C PRO A 25 -4.51 1.92 16.88
N ALA A 26 -4.33 0.87 17.68
CA ALA A 26 -4.50 -0.51 17.23
C ALA A 26 -5.97 -0.91 17.04
N ALA A 27 -6.93 -0.13 17.56
CA ALA A 27 -8.36 -0.40 17.37
C ALA A 27 -8.90 0.15 16.04
N LEU A 28 -8.14 1.00 15.34
CA LEU A 28 -8.60 1.60 14.10
C LEU A 28 -8.52 0.62 12.93
N LEU A 29 -9.68 0.41 12.31
CA LEU A 29 -9.84 -0.43 11.12
C LEU A 29 -10.01 0.48 9.90
N TYR A 30 -9.21 0.26 8.86
CA TYR A 30 -9.50 0.70 7.50
C TYR A 30 -10.55 -0.25 6.90
N PRO A 31 -11.82 0.17 6.74
CA PRO A 31 -12.87 -0.76 6.35
C PRO A 31 -12.82 -1.04 4.85
N PHE A 32 -13.17 -2.27 4.48
CA PHE A 32 -13.55 -2.58 3.12
C PHE A 32 -15.04 -2.36 2.90
N ALA A 33 -15.38 -1.97 1.67
CA ALA A 33 -16.74 -2.18 1.19
C ALA A 33 -17.02 -3.70 1.18
N PRO A 34 -18.29 -4.15 1.28
CA PRO A 34 -18.62 -5.56 1.26
C PRO A 34 -17.95 -6.29 0.10
N LEU A 35 -17.21 -7.34 0.43
CA LEU A 35 -16.52 -8.17 -0.54
C LEU A 35 -17.29 -9.47 -0.76
N LEU A 36 -17.32 -9.94 -1.99
CA LEU A 36 -17.93 -11.21 -2.37
C LEU A 36 -16.88 -12.32 -2.26
N PRO A 37 -17.18 -13.42 -1.55
CA PRO A 37 -16.28 -14.58 -1.49
C PRO A 37 -16.34 -15.38 -2.80
N GLY A 38 -15.22 -15.97 -3.17
CA GLY A 38 -15.14 -16.87 -4.32
C GLY A 38 -13.90 -17.75 -4.31
N ILE A 39 -13.72 -18.48 -5.40
CA ILE A 39 -12.58 -19.36 -5.66
C ILE A 39 -11.95 -18.95 -6.99
N VAL A 40 -10.65 -18.63 -6.98
CA VAL A 40 -9.95 -18.33 -8.23
C VAL A 40 -9.74 -19.62 -9.03
N ARG A 41 -10.16 -19.61 -10.29
CA ARG A 41 -10.01 -20.74 -11.21
C ARG A 41 -8.83 -20.55 -12.14
N ASN A 42 -8.63 -19.33 -12.61
CA ASN A 42 -7.56 -19.01 -13.53
C ASN A 42 -7.14 -17.54 -13.40
N ARG A 43 -5.87 -17.23 -13.70
CA ARG A 43 -5.33 -15.88 -13.87
C ARG A 43 -4.54 -15.85 -15.17
N TYR A 44 -4.86 -14.91 -16.04
CA TYR A 44 -4.27 -14.86 -17.37
C TYR A 44 -4.07 -13.42 -17.84
N LYS A 45 -3.13 -13.25 -18.78
CA LYS A 45 -2.70 -11.95 -19.33
C LYS A 45 -2.42 -10.90 -18.23
N ARG A 46 -1.98 -11.35 -17.05
CA ARG A 46 -1.68 -10.58 -15.82
C ARG A 46 -2.86 -9.86 -15.15
N PHE A 47 -3.85 -9.41 -15.91
CA PHE A 47 -4.89 -8.48 -15.46
C PHE A 47 -6.29 -9.08 -15.35
N PHE A 48 -6.48 -10.35 -15.72
CA PHE A 48 -7.76 -11.04 -15.67
C PHE A 48 -7.68 -12.26 -14.77
N ALA A 49 -8.73 -12.48 -14.01
CA ALA A 49 -8.91 -13.70 -13.24
C ALA A 49 -10.35 -14.21 -13.39
N ASP A 50 -10.49 -15.50 -13.69
CA ASP A 50 -11.78 -16.18 -13.63
C ASP A 50 -12.01 -16.61 -12.18
N ILE A 51 -13.09 -16.12 -11.58
CA ILE A 51 -13.43 -16.35 -10.18
C ILE A 51 -14.84 -16.91 -10.12
N GLU A 52 -14.98 -18.08 -9.52
CA GLU A 52 -16.28 -18.65 -9.19
C GLU A 52 -16.72 -18.08 -7.84
N LEU A 53 -17.76 -17.24 -7.86
CA LEU A 53 -18.34 -16.66 -6.66
C LEU A 53 -19.05 -17.72 -5.83
N ALA A 54 -19.24 -17.47 -4.54
CA ALA A 54 -20.02 -18.37 -3.67
C ALA A 54 -21.48 -18.55 -4.12
N SER A 55 -22.00 -17.67 -4.98
CA SER A 55 -23.30 -17.82 -5.63
C SER A 55 -23.32 -18.93 -6.71
N GLY A 56 -22.16 -19.44 -7.12
CA GLY A 56 -21.99 -20.36 -8.25
C GLY A 56 -21.74 -19.66 -9.60
N GLU A 57 -21.86 -18.34 -9.68
CA GLU A 57 -21.56 -17.58 -10.89
C GLU A 57 -20.05 -17.50 -11.12
N THR A 58 -19.58 -17.77 -12.33
CA THR A 58 -18.19 -17.47 -12.73
C THR A 58 -18.11 -16.08 -13.35
N VAL A 59 -17.27 -15.23 -12.77
CA VAL A 59 -17.05 -13.85 -13.23
C VAL A 59 -15.61 -13.63 -13.66
N VAL A 60 -15.42 -12.71 -14.60
CA VAL A 60 -14.08 -12.20 -14.94
C VAL A 60 -13.79 -10.97 -14.08
N ALA A 61 -12.84 -11.10 -13.16
CA ALA A 61 -12.37 -10.02 -12.31
C ALA A 61 -11.09 -9.40 -12.85
N HIS A 62 -10.92 -8.10 -12.58
CA HIS A 62 -9.64 -7.44 -12.73
C HIS A 62 -8.65 -7.97 -11.68
N CYS A 63 -7.46 -8.39 -12.12
CA CYS A 63 -6.30 -8.64 -11.28
C CYS A 63 -5.43 -7.36 -11.24
N PRO A 64 -5.53 -6.56 -10.17
CA PRO A 64 -4.76 -5.30 -10.02
C PRO A 64 -3.26 -5.50 -9.72
N ASN A 65 -2.78 -6.75 -9.61
CA ASN A 65 -1.37 -7.07 -9.45
C ASN A 65 -0.76 -7.52 -10.79
N THR A 66 0.24 -6.76 -11.27
CA THR A 66 0.92 -7.02 -12.55
C THR A 66 2.16 -7.89 -12.42
N GLY A 67 2.62 -8.10 -11.18
CA GLY A 67 3.78 -8.91 -10.85
C GLY A 67 3.50 -10.41 -11.00
N PRO A 68 4.49 -11.25 -10.66
CA PRO A 68 4.35 -12.69 -10.79
C PRO A 68 3.29 -13.26 -9.83
N MET A 69 2.98 -12.59 -8.71
CA MET A 69 2.14 -13.10 -7.62
C MET A 69 2.72 -14.41 -7.06
N THR A 70 4.05 -14.45 -6.90
CA THR A 70 4.78 -15.61 -6.37
C THR A 70 4.24 -16.00 -5.00
N GLY A 71 3.83 -17.26 -4.83
CA GLY A 71 3.23 -17.76 -3.60
C GLY A 71 1.80 -17.26 -3.33
N LEU A 72 1.31 -16.28 -4.09
CA LEU A 72 0.02 -15.61 -3.85
C LEU A 72 -1.11 -16.18 -4.72
N TYR A 73 -0.82 -16.56 -5.97
CA TYR A 73 -1.80 -17.15 -6.89
C TYR A 73 -1.58 -18.66 -7.09
N GLU A 74 -2.65 -19.41 -6.85
CA GLU A 74 -2.78 -20.82 -7.19
C GLU A 74 -4.26 -21.11 -7.49
N PRO A 75 -4.60 -21.81 -8.59
CA PRO A 75 -5.97 -22.23 -8.85
C PRO A 75 -6.57 -22.99 -7.68
N GLY A 76 -7.83 -22.69 -7.35
CA GLY A 76 -8.55 -23.30 -6.23
C GLY A 76 -8.46 -22.52 -4.92
N ARG A 77 -7.65 -21.46 -4.83
CA ARG A 77 -7.59 -20.62 -3.62
C ARG A 77 -8.86 -19.81 -3.41
N ARG A 78 -9.20 -19.63 -2.13
CA ARG A 78 -10.29 -18.72 -1.71
C ARG A 78 -9.85 -17.28 -1.90
N VAL A 79 -10.77 -16.47 -2.41
CA VAL A 79 -10.53 -15.06 -2.74
C VAL A 79 -11.69 -14.20 -2.27
N MET A 80 -11.41 -12.92 -2.09
CA MET A 80 -12.44 -11.90 -1.91
C MET A 80 -12.37 -10.92 -3.08
N VAL A 81 -13.53 -10.60 -3.65
CA VAL A 81 -13.67 -9.66 -4.77
C VAL A 81 -14.56 -8.49 -4.41
N SER A 82 -14.20 -7.29 -4.84
CA SER A 82 -15.11 -6.15 -4.81
C SER A 82 -15.94 -6.10 -6.10
N GLN A 83 -17.14 -5.54 -6.00
CA GLN A 83 -18.02 -5.25 -7.14
C GLN A 83 -18.16 -3.73 -7.30
N ASN A 84 -18.16 -3.27 -8.54
CA ASN A 84 -18.40 -1.88 -8.91
C ASN A 84 -19.35 -1.81 -10.11
N ASP A 85 -20.50 -1.18 -9.91
CA ASP A 85 -21.56 -1.08 -10.92
C ASP A 85 -21.46 0.19 -11.80
N ASP A 86 -20.35 0.93 -11.76
CA ASP A 86 -20.12 2.04 -12.68
C ASP A 86 -20.13 1.52 -14.13
N PRO A 87 -21.10 1.95 -14.98
CA PRO A 87 -21.23 1.46 -16.34
C PRO A 87 -20.03 1.80 -17.24
N LYS A 88 -19.14 2.72 -16.82
CA LYS A 88 -17.91 3.05 -17.54
C LYS A 88 -16.81 1.99 -17.35
N ARG A 89 -16.92 1.14 -16.33
CA ARG A 89 -15.92 0.09 -16.07
C ARG A 89 -16.11 -1.09 -17.01
N LYS A 90 -15.00 -1.53 -17.63
CA LYS A 90 -14.99 -2.72 -18.48
C LYS A 90 -15.21 -4.01 -17.69
N LEU A 91 -14.70 -4.08 -16.47
CA LEU A 91 -14.86 -5.21 -15.55
C LEU A 91 -15.50 -4.71 -14.26
N LYS A 92 -16.59 -5.36 -13.86
CA LYS A 92 -17.33 -5.03 -12.64
C LYS A 92 -16.60 -5.48 -11.37
N TYR A 93 -15.85 -6.58 -11.46
CA TYR A 93 -15.22 -7.21 -10.31
C TYR A 93 -13.73 -6.89 -10.24
N THR A 94 -13.20 -6.70 -9.03
CA THR A 94 -11.75 -6.58 -8.78
C THR A 94 -11.35 -7.59 -7.73
N TRP A 95 -10.26 -8.31 -7.97
CA TRP A 95 -9.69 -9.23 -6.99
C TRP A 95 -8.96 -8.45 -5.90
N GLU A 96 -9.47 -8.51 -4.67
CA GLU A 96 -8.96 -7.76 -3.53
C GLU A 96 -8.02 -8.58 -2.64
N LEU A 97 -8.45 -9.76 -2.19
CA LEU A 97 -7.74 -10.61 -1.24
C LEU A 97 -7.65 -12.05 -1.72
N VAL A 98 -6.66 -12.78 -1.22
CA VAL A 98 -6.54 -14.23 -1.38
C VAL A 98 -6.14 -14.87 -0.06
N GLU A 99 -6.71 -16.03 0.24
CA GLU A 99 -6.34 -16.83 1.41
C GLU A 99 -5.11 -17.67 1.05
N CYS A 100 -4.04 -17.52 1.84
CA CYS A 100 -2.79 -18.25 1.73
C CYS A 100 -2.56 -19.09 2.99
N ASN A 101 -1.64 -20.05 2.92
CA ASN A 101 -1.32 -20.94 4.05
C ASN A 101 0.19 -21.21 4.15
N ASP A 102 1.03 -20.21 3.81
CA ASP A 102 2.48 -20.36 3.76
C ASP A 102 3.08 -20.71 5.14
N ASN A 103 2.40 -20.33 6.22
CA ASN A 103 2.85 -20.45 7.61
C ASN A 103 2.02 -21.45 8.44
N GLY A 104 1.40 -22.43 7.78
CA GLY A 104 0.69 -23.54 8.45
C GLY A 104 -0.69 -23.19 9.02
N ALA A 105 -1.13 -21.93 8.92
CA ALA A 105 -2.51 -21.51 9.14
C ALA A 105 -3.03 -20.61 8.00
N PRO A 106 -4.34 -20.65 7.68
CA PRO A 106 -4.94 -19.73 6.71
C PRO A 106 -4.77 -18.26 7.11
N VAL A 107 -4.34 -17.43 6.18
CA VAL A 107 -4.19 -15.98 6.34
C VAL A 107 -4.72 -15.26 5.11
N TRP A 108 -5.40 -14.13 5.30
CA TRP A 108 -5.76 -13.25 4.18
C TRP A 108 -4.55 -12.40 3.78
N VAL A 109 -4.29 -12.35 2.47
CA VAL A 109 -3.21 -11.58 1.88
C VAL A 109 -3.78 -10.66 0.82
N GLY A 110 -3.35 -9.39 0.81
CA GLY A 110 -3.84 -8.42 -0.16
C GLY A 110 -3.29 -8.68 -1.57
N ALA A 111 -4.20 -8.98 -2.50
CA ALA A 111 -3.89 -9.11 -3.93
C ALA A 111 -3.93 -7.74 -4.65
N ASN A 112 -4.67 -6.76 -4.12
CA ASN A 112 -4.77 -5.44 -4.71
C ASN A 112 -3.60 -4.51 -4.38
N THR A 113 -2.62 -4.43 -5.30
CA THR A 113 -1.44 -3.56 -5.13
C THR A 113 -1.72 -2.07 -5.26
N ALA A 114 -2.94 -1.64 -5.61
CA ALA A 114 -3.34 -0.23 -5.56
C ALA A 114 -3.88 0.18 -4.18
N LEU A 115 -4.23 -0.77 -3.32
CA LEU A 115 -4.74 -0.53 -1.97
C LEU A 115 -3.70 0.09 -1.00
N PRO A 116 -2.42 -0.35 -0.98
CA PRO A 116 -1.43 0.12 -0.01
C PRO A 116 -1.32 1.65 0.07
N ASN A 117 -1.26 2.36 -1.04
CA ASN A 117 -1.19 3.84 -1.01
C ASN A 117 -2.44 4.45 -0.36
N ARG A 118 -3.64 3.92 -0.64
CA ARG A 118 -4.87 4.40 0.01
C ARG A 118 -4.86 4.17 1.51
N VAL A 119 -4.41 2.99 1.94
CA VAL A 119 -4.33 2.65 3.37
C VAL A 119 -3.24 3.48 4.05
N MET A 120 -2.09 3.65 3.41
CA MET A 120 -1.01 4.48 3.94
C MET A 120 -1.41 5.95 4.05
N ARG A 121 -2.18 6.48 3.11
CA ARG A 121 -2.78 7.81 3.26
C ARG A 121 -3.62 7.90 4.53
N TRP A 122 -4.51 6.94 4.75
CA TRP A 122 -5.35 6.90 5.95
C TRP A 122 -4.52 6.72 7.23
N VAL A 123 -3.47 5.89 7.21
CA VAL A 123 -2.51 5.70 8.32
C VAL A 123 -1.81 7.03 8.65
N LEU A 124 -1.40 7.79 7.63
CA LEU A 124 -0.76 9.09 7.79
C LEU A 124 -1.74 10.15 8.33
N GLU A 125 -2.97 10.17 7.82
CA GLU A 125 -4.02 11.09 8.27
C GLU A 125 -4.39 10.84 9.73
N ASN A 126 -4.36 9.59 10.19
CA ASN A 126 -4.65 9.19 11.57
C ASN A 126 -3.40 9.14 12.47
N LYS A 127 -2.22 9.56 11.98
CA LYS A 127 -0.98 9.64 12.78
C LYS A 127 -0.55 8.33 13.44
N LEU A 128 -0.77 7.19 12.77
CA LEU A 128 -0.55 5.88 13.38
C LEU A 128 0.91 5.42 13.40
N ILE A 129 1.85 6.18 12.81
CA ILE A 129 3.28 5.84 12.77
C ILE A 129 4.06 6.87 13.60
N PRO A 130 4.31 6.60 14.90
CA PRO A 130 5.02 7.53 15.78
C PRO A 130 6.44 7.87 15.29
N GLU A 131 7.10 6.96 14.58
CA GLU A 131 8.47 7.12 14.07
C GLU A 131 8.57 8.25 13.05
N LEU A 132 7.46 8.65 12.42
CA LEU A 132 7.42 9.81 11.52
C LEU A 132 7.42 11.14 12.28
N GLY A 133 7.19 11.12 13.61
CA GLY A 133 7.08 12.31 14.44
C GLY A 133 5.89 13.19 14.06
N ASP A 134 5.96 14.47 14.41
CA ASP A 134 4.97 15.45 14.01
C ASP A 134 5.12 15.81 12.53
N TYR A 135 4.00 15.95 11.82
CA TYR A 135 3.98 16.43 10.44
C TYR A 135 2.62 17.01 10.08
N ARG A 136 2.54 17.70 8.95
CA ARG A 136 1.30 18.19 8.34
C ARG A 136 1.35 18.07 6.82
N ASP A 137 0.30 18.55 6.15
CA ASP A 137 0.26 18.75 4.69
C ASP A 137 0.62 17.49 3.88
N ILE A 138 -0.27 16.48 3.88
CA ILE A 138 -0.06 15.20 3.19
C ILE A 138 -0.34 15.33 1.69
N GLN A 139 0.72 15.47 0.91
CA GLN A 139 0.67 15.47 -0.56
C GLN A 139 0.91 14.07 -1.10
N SER A 140 0.19 13.67 -2.15
CA SER A 140 0.42 12.39 -2.84
C SER A 140 1.02 12.59 -4.23
N GLU A 141 1.73 11.58 -4.73
CA GLU A 141 2.19 11.51 -6.12
C GLU A 141 3.07 12.70 -6.52
N VAL A 142 3.93 13.16 -5.60
CA VAL A 142 4.75 14.35 -5.78
C VAL A 142 5.94 14.01 -6.68
N LYS A 143 6.16 14.81 -7.74
CA LYS A 143 7.31 14.62 -8.62
C LYS A 143 8.62 14.92 -7.89
N TYR A 144 9.61 14.07 -8.08
CA TYR A 144 10.96 14.22 -7.53
C TYR A 144 12.01 13.56 -8.43
N GLY A 145 13.27 13.63 -8.02
CA GLY A 145 14.40 13.09 -8.76
C GLY A 145 14.95 14.05 -9.81
N THR A 146 16.17 13.75 -10.29
CA THR A 146 16.93 14.65 -11.17
C THR A 146 16.36 14.76 -12.58
N ASP A 147 15.62 13.74 -13.04
CA ASP A 147 14.98 13.71 -14.36
C ASP A 147 13.51 14.17 -14.32
N GLY A 148 12.94 14.42 -13.13
CA GLY A 148 11.54 14.80 -12.93
C GLY A 148 10.52 13.76 -13.40
N LYS A 149 10.94 12.52 -13.66
CA LYS A 149 10.08 11.43 -14.15
C LYS A 149 9.58 10.53 -13.03
N SER A 150 10.21 10.56 -11.87
CA SER A 150 9.77 9.81 -10.70
C SER A 150 8.75 10.59 -9.88
N ARG A 151 7.87 9.83 -9.24
CA ARG A 151 6.91 10.34 -8.26
C ARG A 151 7.06 9.53 -7.00
N VAL A 152 7.14 10.22 -5.87
CA VAL A 152 7.11 9.62 -4.54
C VAL A 152 5.66 9.52 -4.12
N ASP A 153 5.31 8.46 -3.40
CA ASP A 153 3.92 8.19 -3.03
C ASP A 153 3.37 9.30 -2.13
N PHE A 154 4.16 9.77 -1.16
CA PHE A 154 3.79 10.89 -0.30
C PHE A 154 4.95 11.85 0.00
N VAL A 155 4.59 13.12 0.20
CA VAL A 155 5.43 14.10 0.90
C VAL A 155 4.60 14.70 2.02
N VAL A 156 5.16 14.71 3.23
CA VAL A 156 4.58 15.40 4.39
C VAL A 156 5.55 16.46 4.89
N GLN A 157 5.02 17.55 5.45
CA GLN A 157 5.83 18.61 6.03
C GLN A 157 6.14 18.28 7.49
N GLY A 158 7.38 17.85 7.77
CA GLY A 158 7.91 17.74 9.13
C GLY A 158 8.27 19.11 9.73
N PRO A 159 8.72 19.16 11.01
CA PRO A 159 9.02 20.42 11.70
C PRO A 159 10.18 21.17 11.06
N ASP A 160 11.26 20.44 10.73
CA ASP A 160 12.51 21.05 10.23
C ASP A 160 12.65 20.94 8.70
N ARG A 161 12.17 19.82 8.13
CA ARG A 161 12.35 19.49 6.71
C ARG A 161 11.21 18.59 6.21
N PRO A 162 10.93 18.58 4.89
CA PRO A 162 9.96 17.65 4.31
C PRO A 162 10.39 16.20 4.53
N ILE A 163 9.40 15.31 4.64
CA ILE A 163 9.56 13.87 4.73
C ILE A 163 9.00 13.25 3.45
N TYR A 164 9.87 12.62 2.66
CA TYR A 164 9.54 11.91 1.44
C TYR A 164 9.30 10.44 1.78
N ILE A 165 8.13 9.91 1.43
CA ILE A 165 7.71 8.57 1.82
C ILE A 165 7.33 7.77 0.56
N GLU A 166 8.10 6.72 0.29
CA GLU A 166 7.83 5.75 -0.75
C GLU A 166 7.24 4.48 -0.13
N VAL A 167 6.21 3.92 -0.74
CA VAL A 167 5.48 2.74 -0.27
C VAL A 167 5.75 1.57 -1.21
N LYS A 168 6.15 0.43 -0.64
CA LYS A 168 6.28 -0.85 -1.34
C LYS A 168 5.32 -1.86 -0.75
N ASN A 169 4.52 -2.48 -1.60
CA ASN A 169 3.69 -3.62 -1.19
C ASN A 169 4.52 -4.89 -1.15
N THR A 170 4.49 -5.62 -0.04
CA THR A 170 5.04 -6.97 0.04
C THR A 170 4.01 -8.00 0.50
N THR A 171 4.07 -9.17 -0.13
CA THR A 171 3.25 -10.35 0.15
C THR A 171 4.07 -11.64 0.14
N TRP A 172 5.31 -11.58 -0.36
CA TRP A 172 6.20 -12.73 -0.47
C TRP A 172 6.90 -12.97 0.87
N VAL A 173 6.96 -14.24 1.27
CA VAL A 173 7.41 -14.63 2.61
C VAL A 173 8.29 -15.87 2.59
N GLU A 174 9.09 -15.99 3.65
CA GLU A 174 9.78 -17.21 4.06
C GLU A 174 9.55 -17.38 5.57
N GLY A 175 8.60 -18.23 5.96
CA GLY A 175 8.13 -18.27 7.35
C GLY A 175 7.52 -16.94 7.78
N SER A 176 7.90 -16.44 8.95
CA SER A 176 7.44 -15.14 9.48
C SER A 176 8.15 -13.92 8.87
N LEU A 177 9.11 -14.13 7.96
CA LEU A 177 9.88 -13.07 7.31
C LEU A 177 9.20 -12.62 6.02
N ALA A 178 8.78 -11.36 5.97
CA ALA A 178 8.33 -10.71 4.73
C ALA A 178 9.54 -10.26 3.89
N LEU A 179 9.46 -10.44 2.58
CA LEU A 179 10.55 -10.18 1.65
C LEU A 179 10.12 -9.26 0.51
N PHE A 180 10.97 -8.32 0.12
CA PHE A 180 10.75 -7.53 -1.09
C PHE A 180 12.06 -7.24 -1.84
N PRO A 181 12.10 -7.40 -3.18
CA PRO A 181 11.00 -7.78 -4.07
C PRO A 181 10.87 -9.30 -4.26
N ASP A 182 9.78 -9.74 -4.90
CA ASP A 182 9.56 -11.14 -5.31
C ASP A 182 10.13 -11.47 -6.71
N THR A 183 10.70 -10.47 -7.39
CA THR A 183 11.37 -10.54 -8.69
C THR A 183 12.27 -9.31 -8.88
N VAL A 184 13.17 -9.33 -9.87
CA VAL A 184 14.04 -8.18 -10.17
C VAL A 184 13.22 -6.91 -10.43
N THR A 185 13.58 -5.81 -9.76
CA THR A 185 12.86 -4.52 -9.81
C THR A 185 13.78 -3.34 -10.10
N THR A 186 14.11 -3.13 -11.38
CA THR A 186 14.92 -1.97 -11.81
C THR A 186 14.26 -0.62 -11.45
N ARG A 187 12.92 -0.58 -11.43
CA ARG A 187 12.17 0.59 -10.95
C ARG A 187 12.36 0.82 -9.45
N GLY A 188 12.26 -0.22 -8.63
CA GLY A 188 12.51 -0.10 -7.19
C GLY A 188 13.95 0.34 -6.89
N GLN A 189 14.92 -0.19 -7.62
CA GLN A 189 16.33 0.22 -7.55
C GLN A 189 16.51 1.71 -7.91
N LYS A 190 15.83 2.22 -8.94
CA LYS A 190 15.85 3.65 -9.30
C LYS A 190 15.31 4.51 -8.16
N HIS A 191 14.17 4.14 -7.59
CA HIS A 191 13.53 4.91 -6.52
C HIS A 191 14.41 4.98 -5.25
N ILE A 192 15.11 3.90 -4.88
CA ILE A 192 16.08 3.95 -3.75
C ILE A 192 17.16 4.99 -4.00
N ARG A 193 17.78 4.96 -5.19
CA ARG A 193 18.84 5.93 -5.54
C ARG A 193 18.34 7.36 -5.53
N GLU A 194 17.11 7.59 -6.00
CA GLU A 194 16.53 8.93 -6.05
C GLU A 194 16.17 9.46 -4.67
N LEU A 195 15.64 8.62 -3.78
CA LEU A 195 15.40 9.00 -2.38
C LEU A 195 16.71 9.30 -1.66
N GLN A 196 17.72 8.44 -1.83
CA GLN A 196 19.04 8.65 -1.25
C GLN A 196 19.66 9.97 -1.71
N ALA A 197 19.47 10.36 -2.98
CA ALA A 197 19.98 11.62 -3.52
C ALA A 197 19.32 12.88 -2.93
N LEU A 198 18.18 12.75 -2.23
CA LEU A 198 17.56 13.87 -1.50
C LEU A 198 18.19 14.12 -0.13
N LEU A 199 19.00 13.18 0.39
CA LEU A 199 19.64 13.29 1.69
C LEU A 199 20.88 14.22 1.61
N PRO A 200 21.17 14.99 2.68
CA PRO A 200 20.42 15.13 3.94
C PRO A 200 19.34 16.23 3.91
N GLY A 201 19.08 16.82 2.74
CA GLY A 201 18.19 17.98 2.57
C GLY A 201 16.72 17.72 2.93
N CYS A 202 16.31 16.45 2.95
CA CYS A 202 15.03 16.00 3.48
C CYS A 202 15.22 14.80 4.42
N ARG A 203 14.13 14.37 5.05
CA ARG A 203 14.03 13.00 5.58
C ARG A 203 13.46 12.12 4.47
N ALA A 204 14.07 10.97 4.21
CA ALA A 204 13.57 10.02 3.22
C ALA A 204 13.20 8.72 3.93
N VAL A 205 12.06 8.15 3.57
CA VAL A 205 11.46 6.99 4.24
C VAL A 205 11.00 5.98 3.19
N MET A 206 11.44 4.73 3.33
CA MET A 206 10.89 3.59 2.61
C MET A 206 9.94 2.83 3.53
N VAL A 207 8.66 2.85 3.22
CA VAL A 207 7.64 2.03 3.88
C VAL A 207 7.49 0.71 3.15
N TYR A 208 7.61 -0.40 3.85
CA TYR A 208 7.19 -1.71 3.35
C TYR A 208 5.85 -2.08 3.96
N PHE A 209 4.81 -2.03 3.13
CA PHE A 209 3.46 -2.44 3.48
C PHE A 209 3.39 -3.98 3.44
N ILE A 210 3.44 -4.61 4.61
CA ILE A 210 3.32 -6.06 4.77
C ILE A 210 1.83 -6.39 4.71
N ASN A 211 1.37 -6.82 3.53
CA ASN A 211 -0.06 -6.97 3.24
C ASN A 211 -0.61 -8.34 3.66
N ARG A 212 -0.26 -8.76 4.89
CA ARG A 212 -0.64 -10.02 5.54
C ARG A 212 -0.31 -9.94 7.04
N GLY A 213 -1.06 -10.69 7.86
CA GLY A 213 -0.97 -10.60 9.33
C GLY A 213 -0.05 -11.60 10.02
N ASP A 214 0.61 -12.46 9.27
CA ASP A 214 1.42 -13.59 9.77
C ASP A 214 2.94 -13.38 9.63
N CYS A 215 3.37 -12.12 9.45
CA CYS A 215 4.78 -11.74 9.44
C CYS A 215 5.07 -10.73 10.55
N ASP A 216 6.21 -10.91 11.22
CA ASP A 216 6.70 -10.04 12.29
C ASP A 216 8.06 -9.41 11.97
N ARG A 217 8.68 -9.80 10.86
CA ARG A 217 9.99 -9.34 10.41
C ARG A 217 9.99 -9.02 8.92
N PHE A 218 10.92 -8.18 8.48
CA PHE A 218 11.11 -7.82 7.08
C PHE A 218 12.59 -7.76 6.70
N SER A 219 12.92 -8.23 5.49
CA SER A 219 14.25 -8.11 4.88
C SER A 219 14.14 -7.81 3.37
N PRO A 220 15.14 -7.18 2.74
CA PRO A 220 15.25 -7.22 1.29
C PRO A 220 15.31 -8.67 0.79
N GLY A 221 14.62 -8.92 -0.31
CA GLY A 221 14.53 -10.22 -1.00
C GLY A 221 15.76 -10.48 -1.86
N ASP A 222 16.94 -10.59 -1.24
CA ASP A 222 18.24 -10.73 -1.93
C ASP A 222 18.28 -11.92 -2.89
N GLN A 223 17.54 -12.99 -2.59
CA GLN A 223 17.44 -14.17 -3.47
C GLN A 223 16.81 -13.84 -4.84
N ARG A 224 16.01 -12.77 -4.94
CA ARG A 224 15.30 -12.36 -6.17
C ARG A 224 15.93 -11.13 -6.82
N ASP A 225 16.43 -10.19 -6.03
CA ASP A 225 17.12 -9.01 -6.51
C ASP A 225 18.25 -8.61 -5.55
N PRO A 226 19.46 -9.23 -5.65
CA PRO A 226 20.60 -8.89 -4.81
C PRO A 226 20.97 -7.40 -4.91
N LYS A 227 20.78 -6.81 -6.10
CA LYS A 227 21.12 -5.41 -6.32
C LYS A 227 20.18 -4.47 -5.59
N TYR A 228 18.90 -4.81 -5.48
CA TYR A 228 17.95 -4.06 -4.66
C TYR A 228 18.38 -4.05 -3.19
N GLY A 229 18.76 -5.22 -2.64
CA GLY A 229 19.23 -5.34 -1.27
C GLY A 229 20.51 -4.55 -0.99
N GLU A 230 21.51 -4.63 -1.86
CA GLU A 230 22.73 -3.81 -1.79
C GLU A 230 22.40 -2.31 -1.72
N LEU A 231 21.52 -1.84 -2.61
CA LEU A 231 21.14 -0.42 -2.67
C LEU A 231 20.36 0.01 -1.43
N LEU A 232 19.45 -0.82 -0.93
CA LEU A 232 18.68 -0.53 0.27
C LEU A 232 19.61 -0.37 1.48
N ARG A 233 20.53 -1.32 1.69
CA ARG A 233 21.50 -1.26 2.79
C ARG A 233 22.39 -0.02 2.70
N ALA A 234 22.89 0.29 1.50
CA ALA A 234 23.70 1.48 1.27
C ALA A 234 22.92 2.79 1.54
N ALA A 235 21.63 2.84 1.17
CA ALA A 235 20.79 3.99 1.44
C ALA A 235 20.48 4.14 2.94
N VAL A 236 20.26 3.04 3.66
CA VAL A 236 20.10 3.05 5.13
C VAL A 236 21.35 3.59 5.81
N GLN A 237 22.54 3.14 5.39
CA GLN A 237 23.81 3.70 5.88
C GLN A 237 23.96 5.20 5.59
N ALA A 238 23.34 5.71 4.53
CA ALA A 238 23.32 7.13 4.19
C ALA A 238 22.22 7.94 4.91
N GLY A 239 21.36 7.30 5.72
CA GLY A 239 20.31 7.95 6.51
C GLY A 239 18.89 7.82 5.93
N LEU A 240 18.64 6.88 5.02
CA LEU A 240 17.28 6.50 4.63
C LEU A 240 16.62 5.69 5.75
N ASP A 241 15.45 6.12 6.21
CA ASP A 241 14.65 5.33 7.15
C ASP A 241 13.89 4.22 6.44
N VAL A 242 13.80 3.05 7.07
CA VAL A 242 13.01 1.92 6.58
C VAL A 242 11.99 1.54 7.64
N LEU A 243 10.70 1.56 7.27
CA LEU A 243 9.57 1.29 8.15
C LEU A 243 8.75 0.10 7.62
N PRO A 244 9.01 -1.13 8.09
CA PRO A 244 8.19 -2.29 7.75
C PRO A 244 6.85 -2.20 8.49
N CYS A 245 5.79 -1.75 7.82
CA CYS A 245 4.46 -1.57 8.40
C CYS A 245 3.65 -2.86 8.32
N SER A 246 3.26 -3.38 9.47
CA SER A 246 2.51 -4.64 9.63
C SER A 246 1.00 -4.41 9.70
N PHE A 247 0.23 -5.28 9.07
CA PHE A 247 -1.22 -5.18 9.02
C PHE A 247 -1.91 -6.52 9.28
N ASP A 248 -2.93 -6.53 10.13
CA ASP A 248 -3.92 -7.59 10.06
C ASP A 248 -4.81 -7.35 8.84
N VAL A 249 -5.01 -8.38 8.04
CA VAL A 249 -5.84 -8.34 6.84
C VAL A 249 -7.03 -9.27 7.03
N SER A 250 -8.22 -8.78 6.72
CA SER A 250 -9.45 -9.56 6.78
C SER A 250 -10.43 -9.10 5.70
N PRO A 251 -11.49 -9.87 5.41
CA PRO A 251 -12.56 -9.42 4.53
C PRO A 251 -13.28 -8.15 5.01
N ALA A 252 -13.20 -7.82 6.30
CA ALA A 252 -13.79 -6.61 6.86
C ALA A 252 -12.92 -5.35 6.66
N GLY A 253 -11.61 -5.52 6.50
CA GLY A 253 -10.69 -4.40 6.43
C GLY A 253 -9.27 -4.72 6.86
N LEU A 254 -8.45 -3.66 6.96
CA LEU A 254 -7.08 -3.71 7.43
C LEU A 254 -6.91 -2.98 8.75
N ARG A 255 -6.16 -3.57 9.65
CA ARG A 255 -5.78 -2.94 10.93
C ARG A 255 -4.27 -2.84 10.99
N TYR A 256 -3.77 -1.62 11.21
CA TYR A 256 -2.34 -1.39 11.40
C TYR A 256 -1.89 -1.95 12.76
N ARG A 257 -0.75 -2.66 12.78
CA ARG A 257 -0.22 -3.34 13.98
C ARG A 257 1.04 -2.70 14.55
N GLY A 258 1.55 -1.66 13.91
CA GLY A 258 2.89 -1.12 14.19
C GLY A 258 3.92 -1.61 13.18
N LEU A 259 5.19 -1.54 13.59
CA LEU A 259 6.31 -1.95 12.76
C LEU A 259 6.70 -3.41 13.03
N ALA A 260 7.01 -4.14 11.96
CA ALA A 260 7.78 -5.37 12.03
C ALA A 260 9.28 -5.06 12.24
N GLU A 261 10.01 -6.03 12.77
CA GLU A 261 11.47 -5.92 12.89
C GLU A 261 12.12 -5.83 11.52
N LEU A 262 13.03 -4.88 11.35
CA LEU A 262 13.86 -4.76 10.15
C LEU A 262 15.12 -5.62 10.30
N VAL A 263 15.34 -6.53 9.35
CA VAL A 263 16.53 -7.38 9.26
C VAL A 263 17.28 -7.02 7.97
N LEU A 264 18.51 -6.51 8.09
CA LEU A 264 19.37 -6.09 6.97
C LEU A 264 20.63 -6.93 6.87
#